data_AF-A0A6J7E1X6-F1
#
_entry.id   AF-A0A6J7E1X6-F1
#
_cell.length_a   1.000
_cell.length_b   1.000
_cell.length_c   1.000
_cell.angle_alpha   90.00
_cell.angle_beta   90.00
_cell.angle_gamma   90.00
#
_symmetry.space_group_name_H-M   'P 1'
#
loop_
_entity.id
_entity.type
_entity.pdbx_description
1 polymer ?
#
loop_
_entity_poly.entity_id
_entity_poly.type
_entity_poly.pdbx_seq_one_letter_code
_entity_poly.pdbx_strand_id
1 'polypeptide(L)'
;MTMSFLDKAKEKATQLTQAAKEKVDDIKDDRKVDDLLDDIGRIIFRQRTEGAQPDDDATIDGIVAQLKELDAKGANVLDKPAPPAEPASAPAPEQAATLPPPPPPPAG
;
A
#
# COMPACT_ATOMS: atom_id res chain seq x y z
N MET A 1 40.01 27.07 -14.41
CA MET A 1 39.56 25.66 -14.42
C MET A 1 38.10 25.64 -14.81
N THR A 2 37.79 25.26 -16.05
CA THR A 2 36.41 25.13 -16.55
C THR A 2 35.92 23.72 -16.26
N MET A 3 34.97 23.57 -15.32
CA MET A 3 34.20 22.34 -15.14
C MET A 3 33.47 22.03 -16.47
N SER A 4 33.98 21.05 -17.23
CA SER A 4 33.45 20.68 -18.55
C SER A 4 31.98 20.26 -18.45
N PHE A 5 31.17 20.63 -19.46
CA PHE A 5 29.74 20.30 -19.52
C PHE A 5 29.44 18.80 -19.40
N LEU A 6 30.35 17.94 -19.86
CA LEU A 6 30.27 16.48 -19.70
C LEU A 6 30.32 16.04 -18.23
N ASP A 7 31.10 16.74 -17.41
CA ASP A 7 31.26 16.45 -15.98
C ASP A 7 29.97 16.80 -15.21
N LYS A 8 29.38 17.96 -15.50
CA LYS A 8 28.05 18.34 -14.98
C LYS A 8 26.94 17.38 -15.40
N ALA A 9 26.97 16.88 -16.65
CA ALA A 9 25.99 15.91 -17.13
C ALA A 9 26.09 14.58 -16.37
N LYS A 10 27.32 14.11 -16.12
CA LYS A 10 27.57 12.89 -15.33
C LYS A 10 27.09 13.06 -13.89
N GLU A 11 27.40 14.19 -13.26
CA GLU A 11 26.98 14.49 -11.89
C GLU A 11 25.44 14.52 -11.75
N LYS A 12 24.74 15.15 -12.70
CA LYS A 12 23.26 15.17 -12.75
C LYS A 12 22.67 13.77 -12.97
N ALA A 13 23.26 12.96 -13.84
CA ALA A 13 22.82 11.59 -14.07
C ALA A 13 22.98 10.71 -12.82
N THR A 14 24.07 10.88 -12.07
CA THR A 14 24.29 10.17 -10.80
C THR A 14 23.30 10.61 -9.73
N GLN A 15 23.05 11.92 -9.58
CA GLN A 15 22.04 12.43 -8.64
C GLN A 15 20.63 11.91 -8.97
N LEU A 16 20.25 11.89 -10.26
CA LEU A 16 18.95 11.38 -10.69
C LEU A 16 18.80 9.88 -10.39
N THR A 17 19.86 9.11 -10.61
CA THR A 17 19.87 7.67 -10.32
C THR A 17 19.77 7.40 -8.82
N GLN A 18 20.47 8.17 -7.99
CA GLN A 18 20.39 8.05 -6.53
C GLN A 18 18.99 8.40 -6.02
N ALA A 19 18.43 9.54 -6.45
CA ALA A 19 17.08 9.95 -6.06
C ALA A 19 15.99 8.97 -6.53
N ALA A 20 16.16 8.38 -7.73
CA ALA A 20 15.26 7.34 -8.21
C ALA A 20 15.36 6.06 -7.39
N LYS A 21 16.58 5.68 -6.97
CA LYS A 21 16.80 4.50 -6.13
C LYS A 21 16.19 4.67 -4.75
N GLU A 22 16.43 5.82 -4.11
CA GLU A 22 15.86 6.18 -2.80
C GLU A 22 14.33 6.08 -2.81
N LYS A 23 13.67 6.74 -3.78
CA LYS A 23 12.20 6.63 -3.93
C LYS A 23 11.69 5.21 -4.16
N VAL A 24 12.42 4.41 -4.92
CA VAL A 24 12.01 3.02 -5.19
C VAL A 24 12.15 2.17 -3.93
N ASP A 25 13.17 2.43 -3.12
CA ASP A 25 13.38 1.72 -1.87
C ASP A 25 12.33 2.15 -0.82
N ASP A 26 11.97 3.44 -0.74
CA ASP A 26 10.85 3.92 0.10
C ASP A 26 9.53 3.22 -0.25
N ILE A 27 9.15 3.21 -1.54
CA ILE A 27 7.90 2.57 -1.99
C ILE A 27 7.88 1.06 -1.68
N LYS A 28 9.04 0.40 -1.76
CA LYS A 28 9.14 -1.02 -1.42
C LYS A 28 8.96 -1.25 0.07
N ASP A 29 9.55 -0.38 0.89
CA ASP A 29 9.44 -0.51 2.34
C ASP A 29 8.02 -0.20 2.80
N ASP A 30 7.34 0.80 2.23
CA ASP A 30 5.91 1.06 2.44
C ASP A 30 5.04 -0.14 2.06
N ARG A 31 5.28 -0.77 0.91
CA ARG A 31 4.55 -2.00 0.52
C ARG A 31 4.78 -3.16 1.47
N LYS A 32 6.02 -3.33 1.97
CA LYS A 32 6.30 -4.38 2.96
C LYS A 32 5.57 -4.11 4.27
N VAL A 33 5.47 -2.85 4.69
CA VAL A 33 4.68 -2.48 5.87
C VAL A 33 3.22 -2.91 5.67
N ASP A 34 2.62 -2.59 4.52
CA ASP A 34 1.24 -2.98 4.20
C ASP A 34 1.04 -4.50 4.21
N ASP A 35 1.94 -5.26 3.55
CA ASP A 35 1.87 -6.72 3.49
C ASP A 35 1.97 -7.36 4.89
N LEU A 36 2.90 -6.87 5.73
CA LEU A 36 3.09 -7.36 7.10
C LEU A 36 1.89 -7.02 8.00
N LEU A 37 1.28 -5.84 7.86
CA LEU A 37 0.08 -5.46 8.60
C LEU A 37 -1.14 -6.29 8.18
N ASP A 38 -1.29 -6.59 6.88
CA ASP A 38 -2.35 -7.47 6.37
C ASP A 38 -2.20 -8.89 6.92
N ASP A 39 -0.98 -9.42 6.96
CA ASP A 39 -0.70 -10.74 7.54
C ASP A 39 -1.06 -10.82 9.04
N ILE A 40 -0.71 -9.81 9.84
CA ILE A 40 -1.18 -9.71 11.24
C ILE A 40 -2.71 -9.69 11.30
N GLY A 41 -3.35 -8.87 10.45
CA GLY A 41 -4.80 -8.77 10.38
C GLY A 41 -5.47 -10.12 10.11
N ARG A 42 -4.92 -10.90 9.17
CA ARG A 42 -5.40 -12.26 8.85
C ARG A 42 -5.22 -13.23 10.01
N ILE A 43 -4.07 -13.20 10.68
CA ILE A 43 -3.82 -14.06 11.85
C ILE A 43 -4.81 -13.73 12.97
N ILE A 44 -4.98 -12.45 13.32
CA ILE A 44 -5.91 -12.01 14.36
C ILE A 44 -7.35 -12.37 13.98
N PHE A 45 -7.74 -12.18 12.71
CA PHE A 45 -9.07 -12.54 12.24
C PHE A 45 -9.32 -14.04 12.44
N ARG A 46 -8.40 -14.90 12.01
CA ARG A 46 -8.46 -16.35 12.23
C ARG A 46 -8.55 -16.71 13.71
N GLN A 47 -7.71 -16.12 14.56
CA GLN A 47 -7.78 -16.35 16.02
C GLN A 47 -9.18 -16.07 16.58
N ARG A 48 -9.89 -15.08 16.02
CA ARG A 48 -11.23 -14.67 16.47
C ARG A 48 -12.37 -15.49 15.87
N THR A 49 -12.19 -16.07 14.69
CA THR A 49 -13.25 -16.77 13.96
C THR A 49 -13.13 -18.29 14.00
N GLU A 50 -11.92 -18.81 13.93
CA GLU A 50 -11.61 -20.25 13.83
C GLU A 50 -10.82 -20.76 15.04
N GLY A 51 -10.24 -19.86 15.84
CA GLY A 51 -9.40 -20.16 16.99
C GLY A 51 -7.92 -20.00 16.68
N ALA A 52 -7.11 -19.91 17.75
CA ALA A 52 -5.67 -19.69 17.62
C ALA A 52 -4.91 -20.96 17.23
N GLN A 53 -3.92 -20.82 16.34
CA GLN A 53 -2.92 -21.83 16.08
C GLN A 53 -1.74 -21.72 17.05
N PRO A 54 -1.00 -22.82 17.30
CA PRO A 54 0.11 -22.84 18.27
C PRO A 54 1.21 -21.82 17.98
N ASP A 55 1.42 -21.47 16.70
CA ASP A 55 2.51 -20.61 16.24
C ASP A 55 2.06 -19.18 15.92
N ASP A 56 0.78 -18.84 16.10
CA ASP A 56 0.25 -17.51 15.73
C ASP A 56 0.95 -16.40 16.52
N ASP A 57 1.13 -16.56 17.84
CA ASP A 57 1.77 -15.54 18.68
C ASP A 57 3.24 -15.32 18.30
N ALA A 58 4.00 -16.41 18.09
CA ALA A 58 5.39 -16.33 17.64
C ALA A 58 5.52 -15.68 16.25
N THR A 59 4.54 -15.93 15.37
CA THR A 59 4.48 -15.32 14.04
C THR A 59 4.20 -13.82 14.15
N ILE A 60 3.22 -13.42 14.96
CA ILE A 60 2.90 -12.01 15.23
C ILE A 60 4.13 -11.29 15.80
N ASP A 61 4.81 -11.87 16.79
CA ASP A 61 6.03 -11.29 17.38
C ASP A 61 7.13 -11.08 16.33
N GLY A 62 7.32 -12.04 15.43
CA GLY A 62 8.26 -11.94 14.31
C GLY A 62 7.88 -10.85 13.31
N ILE A 63 6.59 -10.68 13.01
CA ILE A 63 6.13 -9.61 12.12
C ILE A 63 6.30 -8.23 12.79
N VAL A 64 5.95 -8.11 14.08
CA VAL A 64 6.13 -6.88 14.84
C VAL A 64 7.60 -6.47 14.92
N ALA A 65 8.52 -7.44 15.05
CA ALA A 65 9.96 -7.16 15.00
C ALA A 65 10.38 -6.55 13.65
N GLN A 66 9.91 -7.11 12.53
CA GLN A 66 10.20 -6.58 11.19
C GLN A 66 9.61 -5.19 10.97
N LEU A 67 8.37 -4.95 11.44
CA LEU A 67 7.74 -3.63 11.37
C LEU A 67 8.55 -2.58 12.14
N LYS A 68 9.08 -2.92 13.32
CA LYS A 68 9.97 -2.03 14.08
C LYS A 68 11.27 -1.70 13.34
N GLU A 69 11.83 -2.66 12.60
CA GLU A 69 13.01 -2.40 11.78
C GLU A 69 12.73 -1.47 10.59
N LEU A 70 11.54 -1.58 9.99
CA LEU A 70 11.10 -0.68 8.91
C LEU A 70 10.78 0.72 9.45
N ASP A 71 10.13 0.82 10.61
CA ASP A 71 9.90 2.09 11.32
C ASP A 71 11.21 2.80 11.65
N ALA A 72 12.21 2.06 12.15
CA ALA A 72 13.55 2.61 12.41
C ALA A 72 14.29 3.08 11.15
N LYS A 73 13.90 2.59 9.97
CA LYS A 73 14.42 3.05 8.66
C LYS A 73 13.65 4.25 8.11
N GLY A 74 12.56 4.65 8.76
CA GLY A 74 11.71 5.77 8.37
C GLY A 74 10.48 5.40 7.56
N ALA A 75 10.21 4.09 7.35
CA ALA A 75 8.95 3.66 6.76
C ALA A 75 7.82 3.90 7.75
N ASN A 76 6.71 4.49 7.30
CA ASN A 76 5.66 4.90 8.21
C ASN A 76 4.68 3.75 8.49
N VAL A 77 4.83 3.09 9.64
CA VAL A 77 4.04 1.90 9.98
C VAL A 77 2.62 2.23 10.45
N LEU A 78 2.43 3.38 11.11
CA LEU A 78 1.20 3.70 11.82
C LEU A 78 0.35 4.77 11.12
N ASP A 79 0.93 5.60 10.27
CA ASP A 79 0.13 6.44 9.39
C ASP A 79 -0.33 5.60 8.22
N LYS A 80 -1.65 5.43 8.11
CA LYS A 80 -2.27 4.79 6.95
C LYS A 80 -1.80 5.53 5.68
N PRO A 81 -1.05 4.90 4.77
CA PRO A 81 -0.81 5.49 3.46
C PRO A 81 -2.19 5.75 2.86
N ALA A 82 -2.44 6.99 2.43
CA ALA A 82 -3.66 7.26 1.68
C ALA A 82 -3.71 6.23 0.54
N PRO A 83 -4.80 5.47 0.37
CA PRO A 83 -4.88 4.51 -0.72
C PRO A 83 -4.45 5.24 -1.99
N PRO A 84 -3.56 4.65 -2.81
CA PRO A 84 -3.22 5.27 -4.09
C PRO A 84 -4.56 5.59 -4.73
N ALA A 85 -4.80 6.89 -4.98
CA ALA A 85 -6.06 7.33 -5.52
C ALA A 85 -6.33 6.43 -6.72
N GLU A 86 -7.34 5.56 -6.61
CA GLU A 86 -7.88 4.89 -7.76
C GLU A 86 -8.10 6.02 -8.77
N PRO A 87 -7.58 5.92 -10.00
CA PRO A 87 -7.90 6.93 -10.99
C PRO A 87 -9.41 7.01 -11.06
N ALA A 88 -9.96 8.07 -10.49
CA ALA A 88 -11.36 8.38 -10.57
C ALA A 88 -11.66 8.53 -12.06
N SER A 89 -12.48 7.62 -12.57
CA SER A 89 -13.21 7.73 -13.82
C SER A 89 -12.39 7.63 -15.12
N ALA A 90 -12.28 6.41 -15.64
CA ALA A 90 -12.85 6.22 -16.97
C ALA A 90 -14.38 6.16 -16.79
N PRO A 91 -15.19 6.95 -17.51
CA PRO A 91 -16.63 6.78 -17.45
C PRO A 91 -16.96 5.35 -17.88
N ALA A 92 -17.68 4.62 -17.03
CA ALA A 92 -18.31 3.39 -17.45
C ALA A 92 -19.14 3.70 -18.71
N PRO A 93 -19.02 2.93 -19.81
CA PRO A 93 -19.99 3.04 -20.88
C PRO A 93 -21.36 2.76 -20.26
N GLU A 94 -22.21 3.78 -20.27
CA GLU A 94 -23.61 3.71 -19.85
C GLU A 94 -24.25 2.47 -20.49
N GLN A 95 -24.41 1.42 -19.69
CA GLN A 95 -25.23 0.28 -20.09
C GLN A 95 -26.66 0.79 -20.17
N ALA A 96 -27.12 0.93 -21.40
CA ALA A 96 -28.52 1.11 -21.73
C ALA A 96 -29.36 0.00 -21.05
N ALA A 97 -30.03 0.34 -19.95
CA ALA A 97 -31.07 -0.47 -19.36
C ALA A 97 -32.09 0.43 -18.64
N THR A 98 -33.00 1.02 -19.42
CA THR A 98 -34.26 1.54 -18.90
C THR A 98 -35.11 0.38 -18.38
N LEU A 99 -35.19 0.21 -17.06
CA LEU A 99 -36.26 -0.55 -16.41
C LEU A 99 -37.02 0.39 -15.48
N PRO A 100 -38.34 0.64 -15.70
CA PRO A 100 -39.13 1.46 -14.79
C PRO A 100 -39.33 0.76 -13.43
N PRO A 101 -39.55 1.52 -12.34
CA PRO A 101 -39.81 0.95 -11.02
C PRO A 101 -41.13 0.15 -11.00
N PRO A 102 -41.23 -0.89 -10.16
CA PRO A 102 -42.47 -1.65 -9.99
C PRO A 102 -43.58 -0.77 -9.38
N PRO A 103 -44.87 -1.01 -9.69
CA PRO A 103 -45.98 -0.26 -9.11
C PRO A 103 -46.10 -0.53 -7.59
N PRO A 104 -46.58 0.45 -6.79
CA PRO A 104 -46.82 0.24 -5.37
C PRO A 104 -47.95 -0.80 -5.15
N PRO A 105 -47.92 -1.56 -4.04
CA PRO A 105 -49.00 -2.47 -3.70
C PRO A 105 -50.30 -1.69 -3.41
N PRO A 106 -51.50 -2.27 -3.67
CA PRO A 106 -52.76 -1.62 -3.34
C PRO A 106 -52.90 -1.44 -1.83
N ALA A 107 -53.16 -0.21 -1.38
CA ALA A 107 -53.72 0.05 -0.07
C ALA A 107 -55.18 -0.40 -0.07
N GLY A 108 -55.61 -1.13 0.95
CA GLY A 108 -56.99 -1.58 1.12
C GLY A 108 -58.00 -0.44 1.26
#